data_AF-X0Z9P6-F1
#
_entry.id   AF-X0Z9P6-F1
#
_cell.length_a   1.000
_cell.length_b   1.000
_cell.length_c   1.000
_cell.angle_alpha   90.00
_cell.angle_beta   90.00
_cell.angle_gamma   90.00
#
_symmetry.space_group_name_H-M   'P 1'
#
loop_
_entity.id
_entity.type
_entity.pdbx_description
1 polymer ?
#
loop_
_entity_poly.entity_id
_entity_poly.type
_entity_poly.pdbx_seq_one_letter_code
_entity_poly.pdbx_strand_id
1 'polypeptide(L)'
;MVFGIIPSFAQGDKSTYECDGLFKGGKKPTVEQLEQIFQEHTKWIESEEKEGTRAKLCGANLTKAHLSMAHLTKADLTKANLTKADLFKANLTKADLTKANLTKAYLIKADLTKADLTKANLTKAYLFKANLTKADLTKANLSKAELRGANLSKANLAGATLTNVKNLIQSQLNQACVDEDTTLPEGLTRPAPCGEEE
;
A
#
# COMPACT_ATOMS: atom_id res chain seq x y z
N MET A 1 39.66 -17.05 -22.57
CA MET A 1 38.51 -17.50 -21.75
C MET A 1 38.63 -16.80 -20.41
N VAL A 2 37.85 -15.75 -20.17
CA VAL A 2 37.84 -15.04 -18.88
C VAL A 2 36.54 -15.43 -18.20
N PHE A 3 36.63 -16.20 -17.11
CA PHE A 3 35.49 -16.58 -16.29
C PHE A 3 34.98 -15.34 -15.56
N GLY A 4 33.83 -14.82 -16.00
CA GLY A 4 33.10 -13.77 -15.31
C GLY A 4 32.48 -14.32 -14.03
N ILE A 5 32.91 -13.78 -12.89
CA ILE A 5 32.24 -13.97 -11.61
C ILE A 5 30.92 -13.19 -11.69
N ILE A 6 29.81 -13.91 -11.81
CA ILE A 6 28.47 -13.34 -11.65
C ILE A 6 28.32 -13.01 -10.16
N PRO A 7 28.07 -11.75 -9.76
CA PRO A 7 27.70 -11.46 -8.39
C PRO A 7 26.33 -12.08 -8.14
N SER A 8 26.31 -13.07 -7.25
CA SER A 8 25.10 -13.66 -6.69
C SER A 8 24.28 -12.54 -6.05
N PHE A 9 23.12 -12.24 -6.65
CA PHE A 9 22.12 -11.38 -6.05
C PHE A 9 21.60 -12.09 -4.79
N ALA A 10 22.19 -11.76 -3.65
CA ALA A 10 21.64 -12.12 -2.35
C ALA A 10 20.22 -11.51 -2.27
N GLN A 11 19.22 -12.37 -2.16
CA GLN A 11 17.89 -12.01 -1.71
C GLN A 11 18.05 -11.28 -0.37
N GLY A 12 17.74 -9.99 -0.36
CA GLY A 12 17.74 -9.19 0.86
C GLY A 12 16.81 -9.85 1.88
N ASP A 13 17.39 -10.29 2.98
CA ASP A 13 16.66 -10.81 4.13
C ASP A 13 15.59 -9.79 4.55
N LYS A 14 14.31 -10.17 4.50
CA LYS A 14 13.17 -9.37 5.01
C LYS A 14 13.17 -9.31 6.55
N SER A 15 14.34 -9.29 7.19
CA SER A 15 14.51 -9.58 8.62
C SER A 15 14.47 -8.36 9.53
N THR A 16 14.48 -7.12 9.02
CA THR A 16 14.26 -5.95 9.88
C THR A 16 13.34 -4.94 9.22
N TYR A 17 12.05 -5.01 9.52
CA TYR A 17 11.09 -3.92 9.26
C TYR A 17 11.37 -2.67 10.14
N GLU A 18 12.61 -2.47 10.58
CA GLU A 18 12.96 -1.40 11.49
C GLU A 18 13.04 -0.08 10.74
N CYS A 19 12.29 0.91 11.22
CA CYS A 19 12.41 2.27 10.73
C CYS A 19 13.63 2.90 11.39
N ASP A 20 14.64 3.24 10.61
CA ASP A 20 15.87 3.91 11.04
C ASP A 20 15.86 5.43 10.76
N GLY A 21 14.88 5.91 9.97
CA GLY A 21 14.75 7.29 9.53
C GLY A 21 14.22 8.31 10.55
N LEU A 22 14.01 9.54 10.06
CA LEU A 22 13.63 10.73 10.84
C LEU A 22 12.39 10.51 11.74
N PHE A 23 11.45 9.69 11.29
CA PHE A 23 10.17 9.46 11.97
C PHE A 23 10.09 8.14 12.75
N LYS A 24 11.23 7.48 12.99
CA LYS A 24 11.30 6.32 13.86
C LYS A 24 10.61 6.57 15.20
N GLY A 25 9.86 5.58 15.66
CA GLY A 25 9.12 5.65 16.92
C GLY A 25 7.79 6.44 16.85
N GLY A 26 7.21 6.69 15.68
CA GLY A 26 5.87 7.29 15.61
C GLY A 26 5.88 8.82 15.67
N LYS A 27 7.00 9.47 15.32
CA LYS A 27 7.07 10.94 15.35
C LYS A 27 6.13 11.54 14.31
N LYS A 28 5.42 12.60 14.70
CA LYS A 28 4.55 13.36 13.79
C LYS A 28 5.41 14.38 13.03
N PRO A 29 5.46 14.33 11.69
CA PRO A 29 6.09 15.37 10.89
C PRO A 29 5.44 16.73 11.12
N THR A 30 6.23 17.80 11.12
CA THR A 30 5.70 19.16 11.00
C THR A 30 5.24 19.42 9.57
N VAL A 31 4.52 20.53 9.37
CA VAL A 31 4.07 20.93 8.02
C VAL A 31 5.28 21.22 7.14
N GLU A 32 6.26 21.94 7.66
CA GLU A 32 7.50 22.31 6.95
C GLU A 32 8.31 21.08 6.57
N GLN A 33 8.39 20.08 7.45
CA GLN A 33 9.05 18.81 7.15
C GLN A 33 8.33 18.07 6.01
N LEU A 34 6.99 18.02 6.03
CA LEU A 34 6.21 17.38 4.98
C LEU A 34 6.34 18.10 3.63
N GLU A 35 6.27 19.42 3.64
CA GLU A 35 6.45 20.24 2.45
C GLU A 35 7.82 20.01 1.83
N GLN A 36 8.89 20.06 2.62
CA GLN A 36 10.24 19.79 2.13
C GLN A 36 10.36 18.36 1.57
N ILE A 37 9.83 17.36 2.28
CA ILE A 37 9.84 15.97 1.81
C ILE A 37 9.11 15.84 0.47
N PHE A 38 7.95 16.48 0.31
CA PHE A 38 7.18 16.39 -0.93
C PHE A 38 7.80 17.17 -2.09
N GLN A 39 8.45 18.29 -1.82
CA GLN A 39 9.23 19.03 -2.83
C GLN A 39 10.38 18.17 -3.35
N GLU A 40 11.20 17.63 -2.44
CA GLU A 40 12.33 16.76 -2.80
C GLU A 40 11.88 15.47 -3.49
N HIS A 41 10.74 14.91 -3.07
CA HIS A 41 10.17 13.71 -3.67
C HIS A 41 9.60 13.96 -5.05
N THR A 42 8.95 15.11 -5.27
CA THR A 42 8.46 15.50 -6.59
C THR A 42 9.62 15.64 -7.56
N LYS A 43 10.69 16.33 -7.14
CA LYS A 43 11.93 16.44 -7.93
C LYS A 43 12.52 15.05 -8.25
N TRP A 44 12.50 14.14 -7.28
CA TRP A 44 12.95 12.76 -7.45
C TRP A 44 12.14 11.97 -8.47
N ILE A 45 10.83 12.15 -8.51
CA ILE A 45 9.99 11.48 -9.52
C ILE A 45 10.18 12.10 -10.91
N GLU A 46 10.15 13.43 -11.01
CA GLU A 46 10.24 14.15 -12.29
C GLU A 46 11.61 13.97 -12.97
N SER A 47 12.66 13.79 -12.18
CA SER A 47 14.01 13.54 -12.68
C SER A 47 14.31 12.06 -12.98
N GLU A 48 13.30 11.18 -12.93
CA GLU A 48 13.49 9.73 -13.06
C GLU A 48 14.49 9.17 -12.04
N GLU A 49 14.34 9.57 -10.78
CA GLU A 49 15.15 9.15 -9.62
C GLU A 49 16.59 9.69 -9.58
N LYS A 50 16.91 10.72 -10.39
CA LYS A 50 18.27 11.28 -10.50
C LYS A 50 18.56 12.43 -9.53
N GLU A 51 17.56 13.25 -9.20
CA GLU A 51 17.71 14.44 -8.36
C GLU A 51 16.63 14.55 -7.29
N GLY A 52 16.97 15.03 -6.09
CA GLY A 52 16.05 15.07 -4.96
C GLY A 52 16.02 13.74 -4.21
N THR A 53 15.04 13.55 -3.31
CA THR A 53 14.99 12.36 -2.46
C THR A 53 13.61 11.73 -2.39
N ARG A 54 13.58 10.39 -2.49
CA ARG A 54 12.38 9.58 -2.22
C ARG A 54 11.78 9.95 -0.86
N ALA A 55 10.46 10.11 -0.78
CA ALA A 55 9.78 10.37 0.48
C ALA A 55 9.98 9.21 1.48
N LYS A 56 10.73 9.45 2.55
CA LYS A 56 11.01 8.50 3.64
C LYS A 56 10.17 8.82 4.86
N LEU A 57 9.03 8.13 4.99
CA LEU A 57 8.02 8.32 6.02
C LEU A 57 7.82 7.06 6.88
N CYS A 58 8.79 6.14 6.91
CA CYS A 58 8.75 4.94 7.74
C CYS A 58 8.45 5.29 9.20
N GLY A 59 7.39 4.71 9.74
CA GLY A 59 6.96 4.90 11.13
C GLY A 59 6.37 6.27 11.43
N ALA A 60 6.18 7.16 10.45
CA ALA A 60 5.65 8.49 10.68
C ALA A 60 4.21 8.47 11.20
N ASN A 61 3.91 9.37 12.13
CA ASN A 61 2.54 9.61 12.56
C ASN A 61 1.87 10.66 11.67
N LEU A 62 1.13 10.17 10.68
CA LEU A 62 0.35 10.93 9.71
C LEU A 62 -1.15 10.86 10.02
N THR A 63 -1.52 10.66 11.30
CA THR A 63 -2.92 10.58 11.72
C THR A 63 -3.66 11.87 11.34
N LYS A 64 -4.76 11.73 10.58
CA LYS A 64 -5.56 12.84 10.02
C LYS A 64 -4.76 13.82 9.15
N ALA A 65 -3.62 13.42 8.59
CA ALA A 65 -2.88 14.27 7.67
C ALA A 65 -3.71 14.56 6.40
N HIS A 66 -3.56 15.77 5.86
CA HIS A 66 -4.14 16.17 4.58
C HIS A 66 -3.14 15.83 3.46
N LEU A 67 -3.37 14.71 2.80
CA LEU A 67 -2.52 14.16 1.73
C LEU A 67 -3.34 13.94 0.43
N SER A 68 -4.44 14.68 0.29
CA SER A 68 -5.27 14.66 -0.91
C SER A 68 -4.43 15.05 -2.12
N MET A 69 -4.50 14.25 -3.18
CA MET A 69 -3.76 14.40 -4.43
C MET A 69 -2.23 14.39 -4.26
N ALA A 70 -1.70 13.96 -3.12
CA ALA A 70 -0.25 13.89 -2.90
C ALA A 70 0.41 12.91 -3.90
N HIS A 71 1.56 13.31 -4.43
CA HIS A 71 2.44 12.43 -5.20
C HIS A 71 3.30 11.64 -4.21
N LEU A 72 2.99 10.37 -4.02
CA LEU A 72 3.67 9.44 -3.10
C LEU A 72 4.10 8.17 -3.84
N THR A 73 4.37 8.30 -5.14
CA THR A 73 4.82 7.19 -6.00
C THR A 73 6.10 6.62 -5.44
N LYS A 74 6.13 5.31 -5.20
CA LYS A 74 7.25 4.63 -4.56
C LYS A 74 7.57 5.18 -3.17
N ALA A 75 6.76 6.00 -2.49
CA ALA A 75 7.13 6.47 -1.14
C ALA A 75 7.35 5.30 -0.16
N ASP A 76 8.21 5.48 0.84
CA ASP A 76 8.33 4.56 1.97
C ASP A 76 7.43 5.04 3.10
N LEU A 77 6.32 4.34 3.31
CA LEU A 77 5.30 4.55 4.35
C LEU A 77 5.21 3.31 5.26
N THR A 78 6.27 2.49 5.30
CA THR A 78 6.34 1.28 6.12
C THR A 78 6.02 1.63 7.57
N LYS A 79 5.10 0.89 8.21
CA LYS A 79 4.63 1.14 9.60
C LYS A 79 4.09 2.56 9.88
N ALA A 80 3.85 3.39 8.86
CA ALA A 80 3.29 4.72 9.09
C ALA A 80 1.87 4.63 9.66
N ASN A 81 1.52 5.55 10.55
CA ASN A 81 0.17 5.68 11.07
C ASN A 81 -0.59 6.73 10.26
N LEU A 82 -1.40 6.27 9.31
CA LEU A 82 -2.28 7.05 8.42
C LEU A 82 -3.74 6.99 8.87
N THR A 83 -4.00 6.74 10.18
CA THR A 83 -5.36 6.65 10.71
C THR A 83 -6.15 7.92 10.38
N LYS A 84 -7.29 7.77 9.70
CA LYS A 84 -8.14 8.88 9.23
C LYS A 84 -7.43 9.91 8.34
N ALA A 85 -6.29 9.59 7.74
CA ALA A 85 -5.63 10.48 6.78
C ALA A 85 -6.53 10.67 5.55
N ASP A 86 -6.51 11.88 5.00
CA ASP A 86 -7.14 12.19 3.71
C ASP A 86 -6.15 11.89 2.59
N LEU A 87 -6.42 10.86 1.80
CA LEU A 87 -5.62 10.41 0.66
C LEU A 87 -6.47 10.43 -0.63
N PHE A 88 -7.49 11.29 -0.69
CA PHE A 88 -8.35 11.42 -1.85
C PHE A 88 -7.51 11.66 -3.11
N LYS A 89 -7.65 10.79 -4.12
CA LYS A 89 -6.85 10.82 -5.37
C LYS A 89 -5.32 10.86 -5.19
N ALA A 90 -4.78 10.48 -4.03
CA ALA A 90 -3.33 10.38 -3.86
C ALA A 90 -2.74 9.33 -4.82
N ASN A 91 -1.54 9.59 -5.34
CA ASN A 91 -0.80 8.63 -6.15
C ASN A 91 0.19 7.88 -5.25
N LEU A 92 -0.13 6.63 -4.91
CA LEU A 92 0.64 5.70 -4.09
C LEU A 92 1.17 4.53 -4.93
N THR A 93 1.30 4.72 -6.25
CA THR A 93 1.80 3.68 -7.16
C THR A 93 3.14 3.16 -6.69
N LYS A 94 3.29 1.84 -6.51
CA LYS A 94 4.51 1.18 -6.00
C LYS A 94 4.98 1.67 -4.61
N ALA A 95 4.16 2.37 -3.84
CA ALA A 95 4.51 2.77 -2.47
C ALA A 95 4.65 1.55 -1.56
N ASP A 96 5.55 1.63 -0.58
CA ASP A 96 5.66 0.63 0.48
C ASP A 96 4.83 1.08 1.67
N LEU A 97 3.72 0.40 1.90
CA LEU A 97 2.77 0.58 3.00
C LEU A 97 2.78 -0.66 3.92
N THR A 98 3.86 -1.43 3.91
CA THR A 98 3.99 -2.65 4.72
C THR A 98 3.74 -2.34 6.19
N LYS A 99 2.79 -3.05 6.82
CA LYS A 99 2.37 -2.85 8.21
C LYS A 99 1.86 -1.43 8.53
N ALA A 100 1.53 -0.60 7.54
CA ALA A 100 0.96 0.72 7.77
C ALA A 100 -0.44 0.61 8.41
N ASN A 101 -0.79 1.59 9.24
CA ASN A 101 -2.14 1.70 9.80
C ASN A 101 -2.96 2.73 9.02
N LEU A 102 -3.83 2.25 8.15
CA LEU A 102 -4.77 3.01 7.32
C LEU A 102 -6.21 2.96 7.89
N THR A 103 -6.36 2.70 9.18
CA THR A 103 -7.68 2.60 9.82
C THR A 103 -8.51 3.86 9.55
N LYS A 104 -9.69 3.69 8.94
CA LYS A 104 -10.59 4.80 8.55
C LYS A 104 -9.96 5.85 7.61
N ALA A 105 -8.89 5.52 6.89
CA ALA A 105 -8.30 6.43 5.91
C ALA A 105 -9.24 6.65 4.71
N TYR A 106 -9.18 7.85 4.12
CA TYR A 106 -9.97 8.23 2.95
C TYR A 106 -9.15 8.03 1.69
N LEU A 107 -9.21 6.84 1.09
CA LEU A 107 -8.47 6.44 -0.12
C LEU A 107 -9.34 6.53 -1.38
N ILE A 108 -10.36 7.39 -1.36
CA ILE A 108 -11.33 7.52 -2.45
C ILE A 108 -10.59 7.95 -3.73
N LYS A 109 -10.71 7.15 -4.79
CA LYS A 109 -10.01 7.33 -6.08
C LYS A 109 -8.46 7.38 -5.99
N ALA A 110 -7.86 6.92 -4.89
CA ALA A 110 -6.41 6.81 -4.78
C ALA A 110 -5.86 5.75 -5.77
N ASP A 111 -4.65 5.98 -6.28
CA ASP A 111 -3.93 4.99 -7.09
C ASP A 111 -2.92 4.24 -6.23
N LEU A 112 -3.19 2.97 -5.97
CA LEU A 112 -2.35 2.05 -5.20
C LEU A 112 -1.78 0.95 -6.12
N THR A 113 -1.69 1.22 -7.43
CA THR A 113 -1.19 0.24 -8.40
C THR A 113 0.18 -0.28 -7.99
N LYS A 114 0.32 -1.60 -7.86
CA LYS A 114 1.57 -2.26 -7.43
C LYS A 114 2.11 -1.82 -6.06
N ALA A 115 1.29 -1.18 -5.20
CA ALA A 115 1.70 -0.84 -3.85
C ALA A 115 1.85 -2.11 -2.98
N ASP A 116 2.79 -2.09 -2.04
CA ASP A 116 2.94 -3.14 -1.02
C ASP A 116 2.16 -2.75 0.23
N LEU A 117 1.03 -3.41 0.48
CA LEU A 117 0.17 -3.27 1.65
C LEU A 117 0.27 -4.51 2.56
N THR A 118 1.36 -5.27 2.47
CA THR A 118 1.56 -6.49 3.25
C THR A 118 1.36 -6.20 4.74
N LYS A 119 0.44 -6.94 5.39
CA LYS A 119 0.09 -6.79 6.81
C LYS A 119 -0.42 -5.38 7.18
N ALA A 120 -0.85 -4.56 6.23
CA ALA A 120 -1.42 -3.25 6.51
C ALA A 120 -2.80 -3.38 7.18
N ASN A 121 -3.16 -2.41 8.02
CA ASN A 121 -4.47 -2.33 8.64
C ASN A 121 -5.34 -1.29 7.91
N LEU A 122 -6.24 -1.76 7.06
CA LEU A 122 -7.23 -0.99 6.31
C LEU A 122 -8.63 -1.04 6.95
N THR A 123 -8.72 -1.37 8.25
CA THR A 123 -10.02 -1.51 8.94
C THR A 123 -10.85 -0.23 8.77
N LYS A 124 -12.09 -0.38 8.26
CA LYS A 124 -13.02 0.74 7.99
C LYS A 124 -12.48 1.80 7.02
N ALA A 125 -11.48 1.50 6.20
CA ALA A 125 -10.98 2.43 5.18
C ALA A 125 -12.01 2.63 4.05
N TYR A 126 -12.02 3.82 3.45
CA TYR A 126 -12.88 4.18 2.33
C TYR A 126 -12.11 4.07 1.02
N LEU A 127 -12.38 3.04 0.22
CA LEU A 127 -11.67 2.70 -1.01
C LEU A 127 -12.56 2.89 -2.26
N PHE A 128 -13.58 3.76 -2.19
CA PHE A 128 -14.48 4.00 -3.32
C PHE A 128 -13.69 4.39 -4.58
N LYS A 129 -13.80 3.57 -5.64
CA LYS A 129 -13.08 3.74 -6.91
C LYS A 129 -11.54 3.80 -6.77
N ALA A 130 -10.96 3.28 -5.69
CA ALA A 130 -9.51 3.16 -5.57
C ALA A 130 -8.96 2.14 -6.58
N ASN A 131 -7.76 2.36 -7.11
CA ASN A 131 -7.09 1.43 -7.99
C ASN A 131 -6.06 0.60 -7.21
N LEU A 132 -6.36 -0.68 -6.96
CA LEU A 132 -5.48 -1.64 -6.28
C LEU A 132 -4.89 -2.65 -7.27
N THR A 133 -4.83 -2.31 -8.56
CA THR A 133 -4.33 -3.23 -9.60
C THR A 133 -2.92 -3.71 -9.24
N LYS A 134 -2.72 -5.03 -9.20
CA LYS A 134 -1.44 -5.67 -8.83
C LYS A 134 -0.88 -5.27 -7.46
N ALA A 135 -1.69 -4.70 -6.56
CA ALA A 135 -1.26 -4.39 -5.19
C ALA A 135 -1.07 -5.68 -4.38
N ASP A 136 -0.09 -5.69 -3.48
CA ASP A 136 0.11 -6.79 -2.54
C ASP A 136 -0.60 -6.49 -1.22
N LEU A 137 -1.72 -7.14 -0.95
CA LEU A 137 -2.51 -7.04 0.29
C LEU A 137 -2.32 -8.29 1.15
N THR A 138 -1.21 -9.03 0.98
CA THR A 138 -0.94 -10.26 1.74
C THR A 138 -1.08 -10.01 3.25
N LYS A 139 -1.95 -10.78 3.91
CA LYS A 139 -2.23 -10.68 5.35
C LYS A 139 -2.71 -9.29 5.80
N ALA A 140 -3.22 -8.46 4.89
CA ALA A 140 -3.81 -7.17 5.23
C ALA A 140 -5.18 -7.34 5.90
N ASN A 141 -5.53 -6.44 6.81
CA ASN A 141 -6.84 -6.42 7.45
C ASN A 141 -7.74 -5.37 6.78
N LEU A 142 -8.70 -5.80 5.98
CA LEU A 142 -9.70 -4.93 5.33
C LEU A 142 -11.06 -4.98 6.03
N SER A 143 -11.13 -5.44 7.29
CA SER A 143 -12.39 -5.60 8.00
C SER A 143 -13.21 -4.31 7.97
N LYS A 144 -14.49 -4.41 7.57
CA LYS A 144 -15.42 -3.27 7.48
C LYS A 144 -15.00 -2.15 6.51
N ALA A 145 -14.02 -2.38 5.64
CA ALA A 145 -13.65 -1.43 4.58
C ALA A 145 -14.75 -1.31 3.51
N GLU A 146 -14.77 -0.20 2.78
CA GLU A 146 -15.77 0.08 1.74
C GLU A 146 -15.12 0.06 0.35
N LEU A 147 -15.42 -0.97 -0.45
CA LEU A 147 -14.73 -1.28 -1.71
C LEU A 147 -15.58 -1.01 -2.97
N ARG A 148 -16.65 -0.21 -2.85
CA ARG A 148 -17.54 0.07 -3.99
C ARG A 148 -16.75 0.59 -5.19
N GLY A 149 -16.73 -0.17 -6.28
CA GLY A 149 -16.04 0.18 -7.53
C GLY A 149 -14.51 0.22 -7.45
N ALA A 150 -13.89 -0.29 -6.38
CA ALA A 150 -12.45 -0.47 -6.32
C ALA A 150 -11.98 -1.48 -7.37
N ASN A 151 -10.84 -1.22 -8.00
CA ASN A 151 -10.25 -2.15 -8.95
C ASN A 151 -9.26 -3.08 -8.23
N LEU A 152 -9.57 -4.37 -8.15
CA LEU A 152 -8.73 -5.41 -7.52
C LEU A 152 -8.02 -6.31 -8.55
N SER A 153 -7.97 -5.93 -9.83
CA SER A 153 -7.37 -6.77 -10.87
C SER A 153 -5.93 -7.16 -10.53
N LYS A 154 -5.67 -8.47 -10.47
CA LYS A 154 -4.39 -9.09 -10.14
C LYS A 154 -3.83 -8.69 -8.77
N ALA A 155 -4.67 -8.18 -7.85
CA ALA A 155 -4.27 -7.89 -6.48
C ALA A 155 -4.06 -9.19 -5.70
N ASN A 156 -3.07 -9.24 -4.81
CA ASN A 156 -2.83 -10.39 -3.95
C ASN A 156 -3.48 -10.21 -2.58
N LEU A 157 -4.53 -10.97 -2.28
CA LEU A 157 -5.27 -10.98 -1.01
C LEU A 157 -5.00 -12.24 -0.16
N ALA A 158 -3.92 -12.98 -0.44
CA ALA A 158 -3.49 -14.15 0.32
C ALA A 158 -3.47 -13.87 1.84
N GLY A 159 -4.21 -14.64 2.64
CA GLY A 159 -4.33 -14.47 4.09
C GLY A 159 -4.99 -13.17 4.55
N ALA A 160 -5.57 -12.36 3.66
CA ALA A 160 -6.22 -11.11 4.03
C ALA A 160 -7.55 -11.35 4.77
N THR A 161 -7.93 -10.43 5.65
CA THR A 161 -9.21 -10.47 6.36
C THR A 161 -10.22 -9.53 5.70
N LEU A 162 -11.29 -10.09 5.11
CA LEU A 162 -12.38 -9.33 4.45
C LEU A 162 -13.69 -9.35 5.25
N THR A 163 -13.66 -9.68 6.54
CA THR A 163 -14.86 -9.76 7.39
C THR A 163 -15.65 -8.44 7.39
N ASN A 164 -16.96 -8.54 7.12
CA ASN A 164 -17.87 -7.38 7.06
C ASN A 164 -17.45 -6.29 6.06
N VAL A 165 -16.61 -6.60 5.06
CA VAL A 165 -16.33 -5.68 3.96
C VAL A 165 -17.64 -5.29 3.27
N LYS A 166 -17.78 -4.02 2.92
CA LYS A 166 -18.98 -3.48 2.29
C LYS A 166 -18.76 -3.25 0.80
N ASN A 167 -19.80 -3.52 0.02
CA ASN A 167 -19.87 -3.26 -1.41
C ASN A 167 -18.77 -3.92 -2.25
N LEU A 168 -18.17 -5.00 -1.75
CA LEU A 168 -17.37 -5.92 -2.56
C LEU A 168 -18.32 -6.88 -3.26
N ILE A 169 -18.16 -7.05 -4.57
CA ILE A 169 -18.96 -7.99 -5.36
C ILE A 169 -18.09 -9.12 -5.91
N GLN A 170 -18.72 -10.24 -6.28
CA GLN A 170 -18.02 -11.43 -6.77
C GLN A 170 -17.09 -11.14 -7.96
N SER A 171 -17.50 -10.30 -8.90
CA SER A 171 -16.67 -9.96 -10.07
C SER A 171 -15.42 -9.14 -9.74
N GLN A 172 -15.42 -8.37 -8.64
CA GLN A 172 -14.19 -7.72 -8.15
C GLN A 172 -13.26 -8.75 -7.50
N LEU A 173 -13.82 -9.67 -6.70
CA LEU A 173 -13.06 -10.73 -6.03
C LEU A 173 -12.46 -11.74 -7.02
N ASN A 174 -13.19 -12.09 -8.09
CA ASN A 174 -12.74 -13.00 -9.15
C ASN A 174 -11.51 -12.52 -9.91
N GLN A 175 -11.19 -11.23 -9.82
CA GLN A 175 -10.00 -10.67 -10.47
C GLN A 175 -8.81 -10.59 -9.53
N ALA A 176 -8.97 -10.96 -8.25
CA ALA A 176 -7.92 -10.94 -7.25
C ALA A 176 -7.49 -12.37 -6.88
N CYS A 177 -6.27 -12.50 -6.38
CA CYS A 177 -5.74 -13.74 -5.84
C CYS A 177 -6.10 -13.87 -4.37
N VAL A 178 -6.66 -15.02 -4.00
CA VAL A 178 -6.87 -15.38 -2.59
C VAL A 178 -6.31 -16.78 -2.36
N ASP A 179 -6.05 -17.13 -1.10
CA ASP A 179 -5.64 -18.46 -0.69
C ASP A 179 -6.56 -19.00 0.41
N GLU A 180 -6.29 -20.21 0.90
CA GLU A 180 -7.14 -20.83 1.93
C GLU A 180 -7.19 -20.04 3.25
N ASP A 181 -6.17 -19.23 3.53
CA ASP A 181 -6.10 -18.39 4.72
C ASP A 181 -6.90 -17.08 4.57
N THR A 182 -7.28 -16.68 3.35
CA THR A 182 -8.10 -15.48 3.14
C THR A 182 -9.48 -15.66 3.75
N THR A 183 -9.85 -14.78 4.69
CA THR A 183 -11.19 -14.74 5.28
C THR A 183 -12.14 -13.96 4.37
N LEU A 184 -13.09 -14.63 3.73
CA LEU A 184 -14.08 -14.01 2.83
C LEU A 184 -15.28 -13.40 3.60
N PRO A 185 -15.95 -12.37 3.07
CA PRO A 185 -17.22 -11.89 3.62
C PRO A 185 -18.36 -12.87 3.29
N GLU A 186 -19.43 -12.81 4.08
CA GLU A 186 -20.64 -13.60 3.82
C GLU A 186 -21.20 -13.32 2.41
N GLY A 187 -21.66 -14.38 1.74
CA GLY A 187 -22.30 -14.28 0.42
C GLY A 187 -21.34 -14.23 -0.78
N LEU A 188 -20.02 -14.17 -0.58
CA LEU A 188 -19.03 -14.32 -1.65
C LEU A 188 -18.39 -15.71 -1.61
N THR A 189 -18.07 -16.24 -2.78
CA THR A 189 -17.37 -17.52 -2.93
C THR A 189 -15.90 -17.29 -3.27
N ARG A 190 -15.07 -18.27 -2.90
CA ARG A 190 -13.65 -18.27 -3.26
C ARG A 190 -13.51 -18.28 -4.79
N PRO A 191 -12.79 -17.33 -5.39
CA PRO A 191 -12.49 -17.36 -6.82
C PRO A 191 -11.53 -18.52 -7.16
N ALA A 192 -11.33 -18.76 -8.45
CA ALA A 192 -10.37 -19.76 -8.88
C ALA A 192 -8.98 -19.50 -8.28
N PRO A 193 -8.19 -20.55 -7.99
CA PRO A 193 -6.80 -20.38 -7.59
C PRO A 193 -6.09 -19.48 -8.61
N CYS A 194 -5.23 -18.60 -8.13
CA CYS A 194 -4.42 -17.83 -9.05
C CYS A 194 -3.47 -18.75 -9.79
N GLY A 195 -3.77 -18.98 -11.06
CA GLY A 195 -2.82 -19.53 -12.01
C GLY A 195 -1.77 -18.49 -12.35
N GLU A 196 -0.57 -18.97 -12.60
CA GLU A 196 0.44 -18.24 -13.37
C GLU A 196 -0.16 -17.97 -14.76
N GLU A 197 -0.87 -16.85 -14.93
CA GLU A 197 -1.17 -16.38 -16.28
C GLU A 197 0.16 -15.94 -16.89
N GLU A 198 0.67 -16.76 -17.81
CA GLU A 198 1.86 -16.56 -18.67
C GLU A 198 1.95 -15.16 -19.29
#